data_AF-F8H7Y6-F1
#
_entry.id   AF-F8H7Y6-F1
#
_cell.length_a   1.000
_cell.length_b   1.000
_cell.length_c   1.000
_cell.angle_alpha   90.00
_cell.angle_beta   90.00
_cell.angle_gamma   90.00
#
_symmetry.space_group_name_H-M   'P 1'
#
loop_
_entity.id
_entity.type
_entity.pdbx_description
1 polymer ?
#
loop_
_entity_poly.entity_id
_entity_poly.type
_entity_poly.pdbx_seq_one_letter_code
_entity_poly.pdbx_strand_id
1 'polypeptide(L)'
;MFAYPYKNGKGERQFRRLYGLAETAIVRHKRLPGEYQPYDAMQELKWEALRVKRMQHSLRYRGQILSIFRRQKGLCALCGHAINKETGWHDHHVIRRVDGGPDTLRNRMLLHPNCHALVHSQREKVALRYGG
;
A
#
# COMPACT_ATOMS: atom_id res chain seq x y z
N MET A 1 10.05 12.88 -32.50
CA MET A 1 10.37 11.86 -31.49
C MET A 1 11.68 12.25 -30.83
N PHE A 2 11.69 12.56 -29.53
CA PHE A 2 12.92 12.93 -28.82
C PHE A 2 13.59 11.68 -28.25
N ALA A 3 14.89 11.52 -28.50
CA ALA A 3 15.68 10.40 -28.01
C ALA A 3 17.09 10.85 -27.67
N TYR A 4 17.73 10.18 -26.72
CA TYR A 4 19.15 10.41 -26.41
C TYR A 4 19.99 9.19 -26.79
N PRO A 5 21.19 9.40 -27.37
CA PRO A 5 22.10 8.32 -27.69
C PRO A 5 22.75 7.75 -26.42
N TYR A 6 22.93 6.43 -26.36
CA TYR A 6 23.70 5.74 -25.33
C TYR A 6 24.50 4.59 -25.96
N LYS A 7 25.59 4.14 -25.31
CA LYS A 7 26.31 2.92 -25.70
C LYS A 7 25.81 1.76 -24.86
N ASN A 8 25.50 0.63 -25.51
CA ASN A 8 25.15 -0.60 -24.80
C ASN A 8 26.41 -1.31 -24.27
N GLY A 9 26.25 -2.41 -23.55
CA GLY A 9 27.38 -3.20 -23.00
C GLY A 9 28.34 -3.78 -24.05
N LYS A 10 27.95 -3.80 -25.34
CA LYS A 10 28.79 -4.23 -26.47
C LYS A 10 29.47 -3.06 -27.20
N GLY A 11 29.29 -1.83 -26.73
CA GLY A 11 29.86 -0.61 -27.33
C GLY A 11 29.06 -0.05 -28.52
N GLU A 12 27.96 -0.66 -28.90
CA GLU A 12 27.11 -0.22 -30.01
C GLU A 12 26.30 1.03 -29.61
N ARG A 13 26.17 1.99 -30.53
CA ARG A 13 25.32 3.18 -30.33
C ARG A 13 23.86 2.80 -30.49
N GLN A 14 23.07 3.02 -29.45
CA GLN A 14 21.62 2.90 -29.47
C GLN A 14 20.95 4.19 -28.99
N PHE A 15 19.64 4.28 -29.18
CA PHE A 15 18.84 5.43 -28.76
C PHE A 15 17.82 4.99 -27.72
N ARG A 16 17.70 5.76 -26.64
CA ARG A 16 16.60 5.63 -25.68
C ARG A 16 15.61 6.75 -25.91
N ARG A 17 14.34 6.38 -26.10
CA ARG A 17 13.24 7.33 -26.18
C ARG A 17 13.19 8.13 -24.88
N LEU A 18 13.16 9.46 -25.01
CA LEU A 18 12.90 10.33 -23.87
C LEU A 18 11.40 10.32 -23.57
N TYR A 19 11.08 10.28 -22.28
CA TYR A 19 9.71 10.38 -21.81
C TYR A 19 9.19 11.80 -22.04
N GLY A 20 8.10 11.94 -22.78
CA GLY A 20 7.50 13.25 -23.04
C GLY A 20 6.80 13.77 -21.78
N LEU A 21 7.09 15.00 -21.36
CA LEU A 21 6.40 15.59 -20.20
C LEU A 21 4.88 15.60 -20.37
N ALA A 22 4.39 15.84 -21.60
CA ALA A 22 2.97 15.77 -21.95
C ALA A 22 2.34 14.37 -21.80
N GLU A 23 3.15 13.30 -21.79
CA GLU A 23 2.70 11.92 -21.54
C GLU A 23 2.54 11.63 -20.04
N THR A 24 2.92 12.56 -19.15
CA THR A 24 2.73 12.45 -17.70
C THR A 24 1.25 12.54 -17.37
N ALA A 25 0.66 11.41 -16.98
CA ALA A 25 -0.73 11.36 -16.56
C ALA A 25 -0.95 12.29 -15.34
N ILE A 26 -1.94 13.18 -15.45
CA ILE A 26 -2.33 14.06 -14.36
C ILE A 26 -3.14 13.25 -13.35
N VAL A 27 -2.54 12.91 -12.22
CA VAL A 27 -3.22 12.24 -11.11
C VAL A 27 -3.78 13.29 -10.15
N ARG A 28 -5.10 13.47 -10.14
CA ARG A 28 -5.77 14.39 -9.21
C ARG A 28 -6.00 13.72 -7.86
N HIS A 29 -5.27 14.17 -6.84
CA HIS A 29 -5.51 13.73 -5.47
C HIS A 29 -6.70 14.48 -4.87
N LYS A 30 -7.62 13.75 -4.22
CA LYS A 30 -8.74 14.36 -3.49
C LYS A 30 -8.19 15.13 -2.29
N ARG A 31 -8.59 16.40 -2.16
CA ARG A 31 -8.34 17.20 -0.96
C ARG A 31 -9.01 16.53 0.23
N LEU A 32 -8.31 16.48 1.37
CA LEU A 32 -8.88 15.96 2.60
C LEU A 32 -9.82 17.01 3.22
N PRO A 33 -10.91 16.61 3.89
CA PRO A 33 -11.76 17.53 4.66
C PRO A 33 -10.93 18.32 5.68
N GLY A 34 -11.37 19.53 6.05
CA GLY A 34 -10.66 20.35 7.04
C GLY A 34 -10.56 19.70 8.42
N GLU A 35 -11.56 18.90 8.78
CA GLU A 35 -11.63 18.11 10.03
C GLU A 35 -10.71 16.88 10.02
N TYR A 36 -10.03 16.60 8.90
CA TYR A 36 -9.17 15.43 8.82
C TYR A 36 -7.89 15.63 9.63
N GLN A 37 -7.69 14.81 10.67
CA GLN A 37 -6.51 14.85 11.51
C GLN A 37 -5.74 13.52 11.41
N PRO A 38 -4.48 13.51 10.93
CA PRO A 38 -3.65 12.30 10.83
C PRO A 38 -3.35 11.62 12.16
N TYR A 39 -3.55 12.32 13.28
CA TYR A 39 -3.28 11.85 14.64
C TYR A 39 -4.56 11.47 15.38
N ASP A 40 -5.72 11.52 14.71
CA ASP A 40 -6.99 11.10 15.29
C ASP A 40 -7.18 9.60 15.04
N ALA A 41 -7.22 8.83 16.14
CA ALA A 41 -7.42 7.40 16.11
C ALA A 41 -8.72 6.96 15.41
N MET A 42 -9.76 7.79 15.44
CA MET A 42 -11.01 7.52 14.73
C MET A 42 -10.85 7.57 13.20
N GLN A 43 -9.77 8.18 12.72
CA GLN A 43 -9.51 8.39 11.29
C GLN A 43 -8.45 7.43 10.72
N GLU A 44 -7.89 6.51 11.51
CA GLU A 44 -6.83 5.60 11.08
C GLU A 44 -7.27 4.72 9.90
N LEU A 45 -8.42 4.06 10.02
CA LEU A 45 -8.98 3.23 8.93
C LEU A 45 -9.12 4.03 7.62
N LYS A 46 -9.54 5.29 7.72
CA LYS A 46 -9.69 6.20 6.58
C LYS A 46 -8.33 6.59 6.00
N TRP A 47 -7.31 6.77 6.84
CA TRP A 47 -5.94 7.05 6.42
C TRP A 47 -5.33 5.87 5.67
N GLU A 48 -5.46 4.65 6.20
CA GLU A 48 -4.98 3.43 5.55
C GLU A 48 -5.62 3.27 4.16
N ALA A 49 -6.94 3.46 4.05
CA ALA A 49 -7.65 3.42 2.78
C ALA A 49 -7.15 4.50 1.79
N LEU A 50 -6.91 5.72 2.27
CA LEU A 50 -6.39 6.81 1.45
C LEU A 50 -4.96 6.50 0.96
N ARG A 51 -4.13 5.90 1.81
CA ARG A 51 -2.78 5.47 1.47
C ARG A 51 -2.80 4.44 0.35
N VAL A 52 -3.63 3.39 0.47
CA VAL A 52 -3.81 2.39 -0.59
C VAL A 52 -4.19 3.07 -1.91
N LYS A 53 -5.21 3.95 -1.87
CA LYS A 53 -5.70 4.67 -3.07
C LYS A 53 -4.63 5.53 -3.73
N ARG A 54 -3.82 6.24 -2.96
CA ARG A 54 -2.73 7.08 -3.48
C ARG A 54 -1.58 6.25 -4.07
N MET A 55 -1.31 5.08 -3.47
CA MET A 55 -0.16 4.26 -3.82
C MET A 55 -0.46 3.16 -4.85
N GLN A 56 -1.72 2.91 -5.22
CA GLN A 56 -2.14 1.80 -6.09
C GLN A 56 -1.40 1.72 -7.45
N HIS A 57 -0.96 2.87 -7.98
CA HIS A 57 -0.22 2.97 -9.25
C HIS A 57 1.30 2.83 -9.07
N SER A 58 1.80 2.85 -7.84
CA SER A 58 3.23 2.74 -7.55
C SER A 58 3.69 1.29 -7.67
N LEU A 59 4.67 1.04 -8.55
CA LEU A 59 5.32 -0.27 -8.67
C LEU A 59 5.97 -0.70 -7.34
N ARG A 60 6.57 0.25 -6.61
CA ARG A 60 7.12 0.02 -5.28
C ARG A 60 6.06 -0.50 -4.32
N TYR A 61 4.90 0.14 -4.29
CA TYR A 61 3.79 -0.27 -3.42
C TYR A 61 3.29 -1.68 -3.76
N ARG A 62 3.14 -2.00 -5.04
CA ARG A 62 2.74 -3.34 -5.50
C ARG A 62 3.73 -4.41 -5.04
N GLY A 63 5.03 -4.13 -5.13
CA GLY A 63 6.07 -5.03 -4.62
C GLY A 63 5.99 -5.23 -3.10
N GLN A 64 5.69 -4.16 -2.35
CA GLN A 64 5.48 -4.25 -0.90
C GLN A 64 4.28 -5.13 -0.54
N ILE A 65 3.14 -4.95 -1.21
CA ILE A 65 1.94 -5.77 -0.99
C ILE A 65 2.22 -7.25 -1.30
N LEU A 66 2.93 -7.54 -2.39
CA LEU A 66 3.33 -8.90 -2.73
C LEU A 66 4.24 -9.53 -1.66
N SER A 67 5.15 -8.74 -1.06
CA SER A 67 6.00 -9.20 0.03
C SER A 67 5.18 -9.58 1.27
N ILE A 68 4.23 -8.73 1.67
CA ILE A 68 3.34 -9.00 2.81
C ILE A 68 2.46 -10.23 2.54
N PHE A 69 1.88 -10.33 1.34
CA PHE A 69 1.05 -11.47 0.92
C PHE A 69 1.82 -12.79 1.02
N ARG A 70 3.06 -12.83 0.52
CA ARG A 70 3.93 -14.02 0.62
C ARG A 70 4.25 -14.38 2.06
N ARG A 71 4.59 -13.39 2.91
CA ARG A 71 4.85 -13.62 4.34
C ARG A 71 3.64 -14.23 5.05
N GLN A 72 2.43 -13.79 4.68
CA GLN A 72 1.17 -14.32 5.21
C GLN A 72 0.68 -15.60 4.52
N LYS A 73 1.48 -16.19 3.61
CA LYS A 73 1.08 -17.36 2.80
C LYS A 73 -0.24 -17.16 2.05
N GLY A 74 -0.54 -15.92 1.67
CA GLY A 74 -1.78 -15.53 1.01
C GLY A 74 -3.03 -15.55 1.90
N LEU A 75 -2.88 -15.61 3.23
CA LEU A 75 -3.98 -15.67 4.18
C LEU A 75 -4.23 -14.31 4.84
N CYS A 76 -5.48 -14.04 5.20
CA CYS A 76 -5.85 -12.90 6.03
C CYS A 76 -5.24 -13.06 7.43
N ALA A 77 -4.59 -12.01 7.94
CA ALA A 77 -3.95 -12.06 9.26
C ALA A 77 -4.94 -12.24 10.41
N LEU A 78 -6.23 -11.88 10.23
CA LEU A 78 -7.24 -12.08 11.26
C LEU A 78 -7.87 -13.47 11.20
N CYS A 79 -8.64 -13.75 10.14
CA CYS A 79 -9.43 -14.97 10.05
C CYS A 79 -8.65 -16.18 9.53
N GLY A 80 -7.51 -15.95 8.85
CA GLY A 80 -6.68 -16.99 8.24
C GLY A 80 -7.23 -17.63 6.98
N HIS A 81 -8.34 -17.14 6.44
CA HIS A 81 -8.82 -17.57 5.13
C HIS A 81 -8.03 -16.90 4.02
N ALA A 82 -8.04 -17.51 2.83
CA ALA A 82 -7.32 -17.01 1.67
C ALA A 82 -7.78 -15.59 1.26
N ILE A 83 -6.81 -14.77 0.86
CA ILE A 83 -7.05 -13.50 0.18
C ILE A 83 -6.97 -13.76 -1.33
N ASN A 84 -8.04 -13.39 -2.03
CA ASN A 84 -8.10 -13.43 -3.48
C ASN A 84 -8.70 -12.13 -4.03
N LYS A 85 -8.92 -12.06 -5.35
CA LYS A 85 -9.44 -10.85 -6.01
C LYS A 85 -10.89 -10.59 -5.62
N GLU A 86 -11.65 -11.64 -5.37
CA GLU A 86 -13.07 -11.60 -5.03
C GLU A 86 -13.27 -11.08 -3.61
N THR A 87 -12.46 -11.53 -2.65
CA THR A 87 -12.51 -11.07 -1.25
C THR A 87 -11.87 -9.69 -1.07
N GLY A 88 -10.92 -9.35 -1.95
CA GLY A 88 -10.07 -8.17 -1.79
C GLY A 88 -9.20 -8.22 -0.53
N TRP A 89 -8.48 -7.12 -0.31
CA TRP A 89 -7.67 -6.94 0.90
C TRP A 89 -7.48 -5.46 1.21
N HIS A 90 -7.27 -5.17 2.49
CA HIS A 90 -6.80 -3.90 3.00
C HIS A 90 -5.39 -4.08 3.61
N ASP A 91 -4.61 -3.01 3.57
CA ASP A 91 -3.25 -2.91 4.09
C ASP A 91 -3.30 -2.18 5.43
N HIS A 92 -3.08 -2.92 6.51
CA HIS A 92 -3.31 -2.53 7.89
C HIS A 92 -1.99 -2.36 8.64
N HIS A 93 -1.87 -1.34 9.48
CA HIS A 93 -0.75 -1.16 10.41
C HIS A 93 -1.04 -1.85 11.76
N VAL A 94 -0.20 -2.80 12.17
CA VAL A 94 -0.40 -3.62 13.39
C VAL A 94 -0.39 -2.74 14.64
N ILE A 95 0.68 -1.95 14.79
CA ILE A 95 0.70 -0.79 15.67
C ILE A 95 0.29 0.39 14.79
N ARG A 96 -0.84 1.01 15.09
CA ARG A 96 -1.36 2.12 14.28
C ARG A 96 -0.37 3.27 14.26
N ARG A 97 -0.43 4.07 13.20
CA ARG A 97 0.42 5.25 13.05
C ARG A 97 0.18 6.27 14.15
N VAL A 98 -1.08 6.43 14.56
CA VAL A 98 -1.49 7.33 15.65
C VAL A 98 -0.90 6.94 17.01
N ASP A 99 -0.63 5.64 17.22
CA ASP A 99 -0.04 5.13 18.48
C ASP A 99 1.49 5.04 18.40
N GLY A 100 2.12 5.68 17.39
CA GLY A 100 3.57 5.69 17.22
C GLY A 100 4.13 4.51 16.41
N GLY A 101 3.26 3.71 15.77
CA GLY A 101 3.69 2.59 14.94
C GLY A 101 4.49 3.03 13.70
N PRO A 102 5.57 2.31 13.33
CA PRO A 102 6.39 2.67 12.18
C PRO A 102 5.74 2.26 10.85
N ASP A 103 5.95 3.02 9.75
CA ASP A 103 5.53 2.56 8.39
C ASP A 103 6.57 1.63 7.77
N THR A 104 6.73 0.46 8.38
CA THR A 104 7.60 -0.61 7.89
C THR A 104 6.77 -1.80 7.40
N LEU A 105 7.35 -2.66 6.56
CA LEU A 105 6.68 -3.89 6.14
C LEU A 105 6.37 -4.83 7.30
N ARG A 106 7.22 -4.84 8.35
CA ARG A 106 7.01 -5.67 9.54
C ARG A 106 5.76 -5.25 10.31
N ASN A 107 5.53 -3.94 10.41
CA ASN A 107 4.35 -3.37 11.06
C ASN A 107 3.10 -3.32 10.15
N ARG A 108 3.09 -4.01 9.01
CA ARG A 108 1.96 -3.98 8.06
C ARG A 108 1.45 -5.37 7.75
N MET A 109 0.14 -5.53 7.60
CA MET A 109 -0.53 -6.79 7.31
C MET A 109 -1.66 -6.64 6.30
N LEU A 110 -1.99 -7.74 5.62
CA LEU A 110 -3.18 -7.82 4.77
C LEU A 110 -4.34 -8.45 5.52
N LEU A 111 -5.49 -7.78 5.47
CA LEU A 111 -6.76 -8.22 6.04
C LEU A 111 -7.86 -8.17 4.99
N HIS A 112 -8.87 -9.04 5.10
CA HIS A 112 -10.12 -8.81 4.35
C HIS A 112 -10.77 -7.48 4.78
N PRO A 113 -11.53 -6.80 3.91
CA PRO A 113 -12.20 -5.55 4.26
C PRO A 113 -13.02 -5.60 5.55
N ASN A 114 -13.81 -6.67 5.74
CA ASN A 114 -14.63 -6.85 6.95
C ASN A 114 -13.77 -7.17 8.18
N CYS A 115 -12.70 -7.96 8.02
CA CYS A 115 -11.75 -8.24 9.11
C CYS A 115 -11.05 -6.95 9.55
N HIS A 116 -10.71 -6.08 8.60
CA HIS A 116 -10.08 -4.81 8.88
C HIS A 116 -10.99 -3.89 9.69
N ALA A 117 -12.26 -3.77 9.28
CA ALA A 117 -13.26 -2.99 10.01
C ALA A 117 -13.45 -3.51 11.45
N LEU A 118 -13.41 -4.83 11.66
CA LEU A 118 -13.53 -5.45 12.97
C LEU A 118 -12.36 -5.10 13.90
N VAL A 119 -11.13 -5.08 13.39
CA VAL A 119 -9.94 -4.71 14.18
C VAL A 119 -10.05 -3.26 14.66
N HIS A 120 -10.47 -2.34 13.79
CA HIS A 120 -10.66 -0.94 14.15
C HIS A 120 -11.84 -0.70 15.09
N SER A 121 -12.91 -1.52 15.02
CA SER A 121 -14.06 -1.39 15.94
C SER A 121 -13.79 -1.93 17.34
N GLN A 122 -12.93 -2.95 17.48
CA GLN A 122 -12.64 -3.61 18.77
C GLN A 122 -11.46 -3.01 19.54
N ARG A 123 -10.85 -1.90 19.06
CA ARG A 123 -9.72 -1.19 19.70
C ARG A 123 -8.62 -2.15 20.18
N GLU A 124 -7.91 -2.78 19.22
CA GLU A 124 -6.62 -3.47 19.42
C GLU A 124 -6.60 -4.80 20.16
N LYS A 125 -7.70 -5.26 20.78
CA LYS A 125 -7.71 -6.55 21.52
C LYS A 125 -7.70 -7.81 20.64
N VAL A 126 -7.39 -7.67 19.37
CA VAL A 126 -7.53 -8.76 18.39
C VAL A 126 -6.15 -9.29 18.01
N ALA A 127 -5.88 -10.55 18.37
CA ALA A 127 -4.62 -11.21 18.02
C ALA A 127 -4.55 -11.42 16.50
N LEU A 128 -3.61 -10.73 15.84
CA LEU A 128 -3.33 -10.92 14.42
C LEU A 128 -2.27 -12.01 14.22
N ARG A 129 -2.57 -12.96 13.35
CA ARG A 129 -1.63 -13.99 12.91
C ARG A 129 -0.48 -13.33 12.18
N TYR A 130 0.72 -13.91 12.32
CA TYR A 130 1.94 -13.44 11.66
C TYR A 130 2.41 -12.05 12.14
N GLY A 131 1.89 -11.57 13.27
CA GLY A 131 2.47 -10.46 14.02
C GLY A 131 3.74 -10.96 14.66
N GLY A 132 4.88 -10.53 14.14
CA GLY A 132 6.15 -10.72 14.81
C GLY A 132 6.24 -9.85 16.03
#